data_AF-A0A6M3JVK2-F1
#
_entry.id   AF-A0A6M3JVK2-F1
#
_cell.length_a   1.000
_cell.length_b   1.000
_cell.length_c   1.000
_cell.angle_alpha   90.00
_cell.angle_beta   90.00
_cell.angle_gamma   90.00
#
_symmetry.space_group_name_H-M   'P 1'
#
loop_
_entity.id
_entity.type
_entity.pdbx_description
1 polymer ?
#
loop_
_entity_poly.entity_id
_entity_poly.type
_entity_poly.pdbx_seq_one_letter_code
_entity_poly.pdbx_strand_id
1 'polypeptide(L)'
;MKCLNARQLIMLMMAFMLIYLIAEGITEGYTWARHTARAYDNYLVRGGFNTMPDANGILDYHSWRVLESIGILGAIVSMMFLSYSFRILALKALIGIWIFGNAIYEFCLNYVVFGKLFVDKGDFGILWFSIPGCKYGDAIKLVAGLTIIVYILVKSEGEFFKIGVYHGKET
;
A
#
# COMPACT_ATOMS: atom_id res chain seq x y z
N MET A 1 0.66 28.72 -11.63
CA MET A 1 0.61 27.35 -11.05
C MET A 1 -0.29 26.50 -11.94
N LYS A 2 0.17 25.35 -12.43
CA LYS A 2 -0.69 24.39 -13.13
C LYS A 2 -1.38 23.51 -12.09
N CYS A 3 -2.71 23.47 -12.10
CA CYS A 3 -3.47 22.54 -11.25
C CYS A 3 -3.24 21.09 -11.71
N LEU A 4 -3.23 20.16 -10.75
CA LEU A 4 -3.15 18.73 -11.05
C LEU A 4 -4.43 18.27 -11.74
N ASN A 5 -4.30 17.40 -12.74
CA ASN A 5 -5.44 16.77 -13.39
C ASN A 5 -5.90 15.51 -12.61
N ALA A 6 -7.09 15.01 -12.95
CA ALA A 6 -7.69 13.87 -12.26
C ALA A 6 -6.81 12.60 -12.31
N ARG A 7 -6.10 12.34 -13.42
CA ARG A 7 -5.17 11.21 -13.52
C ARG A 7 -4.02 11.35 -12.53
N GLN A 8 -3.45 12.54 -12.39
CA GLN A 8 -2.38 12.83 -11.42
C GLN A 8 -2.87 12.64 -9.98
N LEU A 9 -4.07 13.11 -9.65
CA LEU A 9 -4.66 12.91 -8.32
C LEU A 9 -4.90 11.43 -8.00
N ILE A 10 -5.37 10.63 -8.98
CA ILE A 10 -5.53 9.17 -8.79
C ILE A 10 -4.18 8.48 -8.61
N MET A 11 -3.15 8.87 -9.37
CA MET A 11 -1.80 8.32 -9.18
C MET A 11 -1.20 8.68 -7.83
N LEU A 12 -1.39 9.92 -7.36
CA LEU A 12 -0.98 10.34 -6.02
C LEU A 12 -1.70 9.55 -4.94
N MET A 13 -3.02 9.38 -5.06
CA MET A 13 -3.80 8.57 -4.14
C MET A 13 -3.25 7.13 -4.05
N MET A 14 -2.95 6.50 -5.19
CA MET A 14 -2.35 5.15 -5.20
C MET A 14 -0.96 5.13 -4.57
N ALA A 15 -0.12 6.13 -4.86
CA ALA A 15 1.22 6.23 -4.27
C ALA A 15 1.16 6.37 -2.74
N PHE A 16 0.26 7.20 -2.22
CA PHE A 16 0.04 7.38 -0.79
C PHE A 16 -0.51 6.11 -0.12
N MET A 17 -1.44 5.41 -0.77
CA MET A 17 -1.90 4.10 -0.30
C MET A 17 -0.76 3.08 -0.22
N LEU A 18 0.16 3.10 -1.18
CA LEU A 18 1.31 2.21 -1.16
C LEU A 18 2.31 2.58 -0.05
N ILE A 19 2.55 3.87 0.19
CA ILE A 19 3.36 4.35 1.32
C ILE A 19 2.77 3.85 2.64
N TYR A 20 1.45 3.99 2.81
CA TYR A 20 0.76 3.50 3.99
C TYR A 20 0.96 1.99 4.18
N LEU A 21 0.66 1.17 3.18
CA LEU A 21 0.73 -0.28 3.28
C LEU A 21 2.16 -0.81 3.49
N ILE A 22 3.16 -0.17 2.86
CA ILE A 22 4.57 -0.48 3.13
C ILE A 22 4.91 -0.17 4.59
N ALA A 23 4.58 1.05 5.05
CA ALA A 23 4.94 1.50 6.38
C ALA A 23 4.25 0.65 7.45
N GLU A 24 2.97 0.34 7.28
CA GLU A 24 2.19 -0.53 8.17
C GLU A 24 2.77 -1.94 8.25
N GLY A 25 3.16 -2.53 7.11
CA GLY A 25 3.78 -3.86 7.09
C GLY A 25 5.09 -3.89 7.86
N ILE A 26 5.88 -2.82 7.76
CA ILE A 26 7.15 -2.68 8.46
C ILE A 26 6.94 -2.47 9.97
N THR A 27 6.01 -1.61 10.39
CA THR A 27 5.76 -1.31 11.82
C THR A 27 5.09 -2.46 12.53
N GLU A 28 4.15 -3.15 11.87
CA GLU A 28 3.55 -4.36 12.41
C GLU A 28 4.59 -5.47 12.50
N GLY A 29 5.36 -5.70 11.44
CA GLY A 29 6.47 -6.65 11.46
C GLY A 29 7.45 -6.38 12.59
N TYR A 30 7.78 -5.10 12.85
CA TYR A 30 8.63 -4.73 13.98
C TYR A 30 7.98 -5.07 15.33
N THR A 31 6.67 -4.86 15.47
CA THR A 31 5.93 -5.20 16.70
C THR A 31 6.07 -6.68 17.06
N TRP A 32 6.03 -7.56 16.07
CA TRP A 32 6.25 -8.99 16.24
C TRP A 32 7.73 -9.34 16.47
N ALA A 33 8.66 -8.63 15.81
CA ALA A 33 10.09 -8.92 15.86
C ALA A 33 10.83 -8.29 17.06
N ARG A 34 10.27 -7.28 17.74
CA ARG A 34 10.97 -6.40 18.70
C ARG A 34 11.65 -7.10 19.89
N HIS A 35 11.20 -8.31 20.22
CA HIS A 35 11.76 -9.12 21.32
C HIS A 35 12.69 -10.24 20.82
N THR A 36 13.08 -10.20 19.55
CA THR A 36 13.92 -11.22 18.91
C THR A 36 15.20 -10.59 18.36
N ALA A 37 16.19 -11.43 18.02
CA ALA A 37 17.43 -10.97 17.37
C ALA A 37 17.18 -10.19 16.06
N ARG A 38 16.03 -10.42 15.40
CA ARG A 38 15.64 -9.72 14.17
C ARG A 38 15.46 -8.21 14.36
N ALA A 39 15.16 -7.76 15.58
CA ALA A 39 15.05 -6.33 15.88
C ALA A 39 16.35 -5.55 15.62
N TYR A 40 17.51 -6.22 15.67
CA TYR A 40 18.83 -5.63 15.43
C TYR A 40 19.35 -5.87 14.00
N ASP A 41 19.00 -7.02 13.41
CA ASP A 41 19.54 -7.49 12.12
C ASP A 41 18.66 -7.15 10.90
N ASN A 42 17.51 -6.51 11.09
CA ASN A 42 16.69 -6.08 9.96
C ASN A 42 17.12 -4.70 9.44
N TYR A 43 17.18 -4.55 8.12
CA TYR A 43 17.63 -3.32 7.46
C TYR A 43 16.53 -2.27 7.24
N LEU A 44 15.26 -2.58 7.53
CA LEU A 44 14.16 -1.64 7.27
C LEU A 44 13.84 -0.77 8.48
N VAL A 45 13.82 -1.35 9.68
CA VAL A 45 13.29 -0.71 10.88
C VAL A 45 14.15 -1.01 12.10
N ARG A 46 14.44 0.03 12.88
CA ARG A 46 15.05 -0.11 14.22
C ARG A 46 14.13 0.49 15.27
N GLY A 47 14.28 0.12 16.55
CA GLY A 47 13.47 0.69 17.62
C GLY A 47 13.68 2.20 17.82
N GLY A 48 14.93 2.65 17.68
CA GLY A 48 15.31 4.06 17.76
C GLY A 48 16.81 4.22 17.53
N PHE A 49 17.21 5.32 16.91
CA PHE A 49 18.64 5.58 16.65
C PHE A 49 19.47 5.70 17.92
N ASN A 50 18.91 6.29 18.98
CA ASN A 50 19.63 6.48 20.25
C ASN A 50 19.54 5.25 21.18
N THR A 51 18.47 4.46 21.07
CA THR A 51 18.23 3.31 21.95
C THR A 51 18.79 2.01 21.39
N MET A 52 18.99 1.93 20.08
CA MET A 52 19.55 0.79 19.36
C MET A 52 20.59 1.28 18.33
N PRO A 53 21.73 1.84 18.79
CA PRO A 53 22.74 2.42 17.90
C PRO A 53 23.32 1.38 16.92
N ASP A 54 23.43 0.13 17.35
CA ASP A 54 24.00 -0.97 16.56
C ASP A 54 22.98 -1.68 15.64
N ALA A 55 21.70 -1.29 15.68
CA ALA A 55 20.70 -1.87 14.79
C ALA A 55 20.87 -1.36 13.35
N ASN A 56 20.57 -2.21 12.35
CA ASN A 56 20.84 -1.91 10.94
C ASN A 56 19.72 -1.15 10.21
N GLY A 57 18.56 -0.90 10.83
CA GLY A 57 17.36 -0.37 10.16
C GLY A 57 17.53 1.03 9.55
N ILE A 58 17.05 1.29 8.33
CA ILE A 58 17.19 2.63 7.71
C ILE A 58 16.41 3.75 8.41
N LEU A 59 15.29 3.41 9.03
CA LEU A 59 14.42 4.33 9.77
C LEU A 59 14.06 3.72 11.12
N ASP A 60 13.77 4.57 12.10
CA ASP A 60 13.21 4.09 13.34
C ASP A 60 11.70 3.80 13.24
N TYR A 61 11.17 3.06 14.21
CA TYR A 61 9.76 2.68 14.30
C TYR A 61 8.83 3.89 14.22
N HIS A 62 9.16 4.99 14.91
CA HIS A 62 8.32 6.19 14.92
C HIS A 62 8.30 6.91 13.57
N SER A 63 9.42 6.92 12.85
CA SER A 63 9.52 7.47 11.51
C SER A 63 8.61 6.71 10.53
N TRP A 64 8.55 5.38 10.64
CA TRP A 64 7.60 4.57 9.87
C TRP A 64 6.14 4.87 10.25
N ARG A 65 5.82 5.06 11.53
CA ARG A 65 4.47 5.49 11.97
C ARG A 65 4.05 6.84 11.38
N VAL A 66 5.00 7.76 11.21
CA VAL A 66 4.74 9.04 10.53
C VAL A 66 4.44 8.80 9.05
N LEU A 67 5.17 7.90 8.37
CA LEU A 67 4.89 7.55 6.98
C LEU A 67 3.51 6.90 6.80
N GLU A 68 3.06 6.06 7.74
CA GLU A 68 1.67 5.55 7.72
C GLU A 68 0.66 6.69 7.71
N SER A 69 0.85 7.67 8.60
CA SER A 69 -0.03 8.83 8.72
C SER A 69 -0.01 9.69 7.45
N ILE A 70 1.16 9.90 6.87
CA ILE A 70 1.33 10.61 5.59
C ILE A 70 0.63 9.85 4.46
N GLY A 71 0.74 8.53 4.41
CA GLY A 71 0.07 7.69 3.43
C GLY A 71 -1.46 7.79 3.53
N ILE A 72 -2.02 7.67 4.74
CA ILE A 72 -3.48 7.79 4.95
C ILE A 72 -3.96 9.20 4.59
N LEU A 73 -3.34 10.24 5.15
CA LEU A 73 -3.76 11.63 4.92
C LEU A 73 -3.59 12.02 3.44
N GLY A 74 -2.48 11.65 2.82
CA GLY A 74 -2.22 11.95 1.41
C GLY A 74 -3.21 11.27 0.47
N ALA A 75 -3.63 10.03 0.77
CA ALA A 75 -4.66 9.34 0.00
C ALA A 75 -6.02 10.04 0.12
N ILE A 76 -6.42 10.43 1.35
CA ILE A 76 -7.68 11.16 1.61
C ILE A 76 -7.67 12.51 0.89
N VAL A 77 -6.61 13.31 1.07
CA VAL A 77 -6.48 14.64 0.46
C VAL A 77 -6.53 14.53 -1.06
N SER A 78 -5.83 13.57 -1.66
CA SER A 78 -5.87 13.35 -3.12
C SER A 78 -7.28 13.05 -3.62
N MET A 79 -8.07 12.29 -2.84
CA MET A 79 -9.44 11.96 -3.19
C MET A 79 -10.42 13.14 -3.03
N MET A 80 -10.19 14.03 -2.06
CA MET A 80 -11.03 15.23 -1.86
C MET A 80 -10.99 16.20 -3.04
N PHE A 81 -9.85 16.28 -3.73
CA PHE A 81 -9.68 17.13 -4.92
C PHE A 81 -10.19 16.50 -6.22
N LEU A 82 -10.70 15.27 -6.19
CA LEU A 82 -11.31 14.64 -7.36
C LEU A 82 -12.77 15.08 -7.52
N SER A 83 -13.11 15.50 -8.74
CA SER A 83 -14.51 15.74 -9.10
C SER A 83 -15.33 14.45 -9.04
N TYR A 84 -16.64 14.59 -8.84
CA TYR A 84 -17.55 13.46 -8.65
C TYR A 84 -17.43 12.41 -9.77
N SER A 85 -17.36 12.86 -11.03
CA SER A 85 -17.26 11.98 -12.20
C SER A 85 -16.00 11.10 -12.22
N PHE A 86 -14.92 11.51 -11.55
CA PHE A 86 -13.68 10.72 -11.46
C PHE A 86 -13.60 9.85 -10.19
N ARG A 87 -14.53 10.00 -9.23
CA ARG A 87 -14.51 9.20 -7.99
C ARG A 87 -14.75 7.72 -8.23
N ILE A 88 -15.61 7.36 -9.20
CA ILE A 88 -15.83 5.95 -9.55
C ILE A 88 -14.54 5.31 -10.08
N LEU A 89 -13.82 6.04 -10.94
CA LEU A 89 -12.53 5.58 -11.45
C LEU A 89 -11.49 5.45 -10.32
N ALA A 90 -11.46 6.42 -9.41
CA ALA A 90 -10.59 6.37 -8.24
C ALA A 90 -10.91 5.20 -7.30
N LEU A 91 -12.20 4.88 -7.08
CA LEU A 91 -12.62 3.73 -6.27
C LEU A 91 -12.15 2.40 -6.88
N LYS A 92 -12.26 2.24 -8.22
CA LYS A 92 -11.72 1.06 -8.90
C LYS A 92 -10.20 0.97 -8.71
N ALA A 93 -9.49 2.09 -8.87
CA ALA A 93 -8.04 2.14 -8.66
C ALA A 93 -7.67 1.80 -7.20
N LEU A 94 -8.49 2.25 -6.23
CA LEU A 94 -8.37 1.93 -4.81
C LEU A 94 -8.46 0.42 -4.54
N ILE A 95 -9.38 -0.29 -5.19
CA ILE A 95 -9.48 -1.76 -5.04
C ILE A 95 -8.21 -2.43 -5.58
N GLY A 96 -7.74 -2.01 -6.76
CA GLY A 96 -6.51 -2.55 -7.35
C GLY A 96 -5.29 -2.34 -6.46
N ILE A 97 -5.09 -1.10 -5.98
CA ILE A 97 -3.96 -0.76 -5.10
C ILE A 97 -4.09 -1.38 -3.72
N TRP A 98 -5.31 -1.60 -3.21
CA TRP A 98 -5.50 -2.29 -1.94
C TRP A 98 -5.08 -3.77 -2.04
N ILE A 99 -5.46 -4.48 -3.10
CA ILE A 99 -5.03 -5.88 -3.31
C ILE A 99 -3.52 -5.96 -3.50
N PHE A 100 -2.97 -5.12 -4.40
CA PHE A 100 -1.55 -5.06 -4.67
C PHE A 100 -0.73 -4.70 -3.43
N GLY A 101 -1.14 -3.63 -2.74
CA GLY A 101 -0.46 -3.12 -1.57
C GLY A 101 -0.56 -4.04 -0.36
N ASN A 102 -1.65 -4.81 -0.21
CA ASN A 102 -1.72 -5.88 0.81
C ASN A 102 -0.64 -6.95 0.61
N ALA A 103 -0.33 -7.31 -0.65
CA ALA A 103 0.77 -8.23 -0.91
C ALA A 103 2.12 -7.62 -0.50
N ILE A 104 2.34 -6.34 -0.80
CA ILE A 104 3.55 -5.62 -0.40
C ILE A 104 3.66 -5.51 1.12
N TYR A 105 2.56 -5.15 1.79
CA TYR A 105 2.45 -5.13 3.25
C TYR A 105 2.91 -6.47 3.84
N GLU A 106 2.38 -7.59 3.34
CA GLU A 106 2.75 -8.94 3.79
C GLU A 106 4.23 -9.26 3.53
N PHE A 107 4.78 -8.87 2.39
CA PHE A 107 6.21 -9.06 2.11
C PHE A 107 7.10 -8.26 3.05
N CYS A 108 6.73 -7.00 3.35
CA CYS A 108 7.42 -6.18 4.32
C CYS A 108 7.36 -6.79 5.72
N LEU A 109 6.18 -7.21 6.16
CA LEU A 109 5.97 -7.88 7.44
C LEU A 109 6.83 -9.14 7.53
N ASN A 110 6.72 -10.04 6.55
CA ASN A 110 7.47 -11.30 6.53
C ASN A 110 8.98 -11.07 6.53
N TYR A 111 9.46 -10.06 5.80
CA TYR A 111 10.88 -9.71 5.78
C TYR A 111 11.36 -9.20 7.14
N VAL A 112 10.60 -8.33 7.81
CA VAL A 112 10.98 -7.82 9.12
C VAL A 112 10.98 -8.94 10.16
N VAL A 113 9.93 -9.76 10.18
CA VAL A 113 9.77 -10.83 11.19
C VAL A 113 10.71 -12.01 10.94
N PHE A 114 10.80 -12.48 9.70
CA PHE A 114 11.46 -13.76 9.38
C PHE A 114 12.69 -13.61 8.47
N GLY A 115 12.96 -12.42 7.93
CA GLY A 115 14.02 -12.22 6.94
C GLY A 115 13.72 -12.85 5.57
N LYS A 116 12.46 -13.21 5.30
CA LYS A 116 12.03 -13.91 4.08
C LYS A 116 10.80 -13.23 3.50
N LEU A 117 10.68 -13.21 2.18
CA LEU A 117 9.48 -12.70 1.51
C LEU A 117 8.34 -13.74 1.53
N PHE A 118 8.70 -15.02 1.42
CA PHE A 118 7.76 -16.14 1.41
C PHE A 118 7.92 -16.97 2.67
N VAL A 119 6.84 -17.07 3.44
CA VAL A 119 6.79 -17.83 4.68
C VAL A 119 5.63 -18.81 4.57
N ASP A 120 5.80 -19.99 5.15
CA ASP A 120 4.73 -20.97 5.21
C ASP A 120 3.64 -20.44 6.14
N LYS A 121 2.47 -20.13 5.56
CA LYS A 121 1.33 -19.58 6.29
C LYS A 121 0.47 -20.73 6.79
N GLY A 122 0.19 -20.73 8.09
CA GLY A 122 -0.83 -21.60 8.66
C GLY A 122 -2.23 -21.20 8.19
N ASP A 123 -3.19 -22.07 8.44
CA ASP A 123 -4.60 -21.76 8.19
C ASP A 123 -5.04 -20.59 9.07
N PHE A 124 -5.87 -19.72 8.51
CA PHE A 124 -6.40 -18.57 9.23
C PHE A 124 -7.91 -18.55 9.17
N GLY A 125 -8.51 -18.19 10.31
CA GLY A 125 -9.96 -18.12 10.46
C GLY A 125 -10.48 -16.75 10.04
N ILE A 126 -11.52 -16.73 9.21
CA ILE A 126 -12.39 -15.56 9.05
C ILE A 126 -13.80 -15.97 9.48
N LEU A 127 -14.29 -15.36 10.55
CA LEU A 127 -15.57 -15.71 11.17
C LEU A 127 -15.61 -17.22 11.50
N TRP A 128 -16.54 -17.95 10.89
CA TRP A 128 -16.76 -19.39 11.07
C TRP A 128 -16.03 -20.25 10.04
N PHE A 129 -15.25 -19.65 9.15
CA PHE A 129 -14.57 -20.33 8.06
C PHE A 129 -13.07 -20.40 8.32
N SER A 130 -12.49 -21.59 8.13
CA SER A 130 -11.04 -21.75 8.04
C SER A 130 -10.61 -21.61 6.58
N ILE A 131 -9.69 -20.69 6.30
CA ILE A 131 -9.13 -20.49 4.98
C ILE A 131 -7.73 -21.10 4.98
N PRO A 132 -7.43 -22.03 4.06
CA PRO A 132 -6.13 -22.66 4.01
C PRO A 132 -5.05 -21.64 3.71
N GLY A 133 -3.96 -21.70 4.49
CA GLY A 133 -2.80 -20.86 4.27
C GLY A 133 -2.10 -21.20 2.95
N CYS A 134 -1.68 -20.19 2.19
CA CYS A 134 -0.90 -20.40 0.97
C CYS A 134 0.38 -19.58 1.01
N LYS A 135 1.53 -20.26 0.93
CA LYS A 135 2.87 -19.64 0.89
C LYS A 135 3.00 -18.58 -0.21
N TYR A 136 2.41 -18.84 -1.36
CA TYR A 136 2.46 -17.97 -2.54
C TYR A 136 1.21 -17.11 -2.70
N GLY A 137 0.31 -17.10 -1.70
CA GLY A 137 -0.94 -16.35 -1.76
C GLY A 137 -0.70 -14.86 -2.00
N ASP A 138 0.34 -14.28 -1.40
CA ASP A 138 0.65 -12.86 -1.57
C ASP A 138 1.27 -12.56 -2.94
N ALA A 139 2.04 -13.48 -3.53
CA ALA A 139 2.49 -13.32 -4.92
C ALA A 139 1.30 -13.30 -5.89
N ILE A 140 0.29 -14.13 -5.64
CA ILE A 140 -0.94 -14.15 -6.43
C ILE A 140 -1.68 -12.81 -6.29
N LYS A 141 -1.84 -12.30 -5.05
CA LYS A 141 -2.42 -10.97 -4.80
C LYS A 141 -1.64 -9.86 -5.51
N LEU A 142 -0.30 -9.91 -5.48
CA LEU A 142 0.57 -8.95 -6.16
C LEU A 142 0.26 -8.89 -7.66
N VAL A 143 0.26 -10.05 -8.33
CA VAL A 143 0.01 -10.14 -9.78
C VAL A 143 -1.43 -9.74 -10.12
N ALA A 144 -2.42 -10.20 -9.34
CA ALA A 144 -3.81 -9.85 -9.55
C ALA A 144 -4.06 -8.34 -9.37
N GLY A 145 -3.55 -7.75 -8.30
CA GLY A 145 -3.65 -6.31 -8.03
C GLY A 145 -2.97 -5.48 -9.10
N LEU A 146 -1.75 -5.84 -9.51
CA LEU A 146 -1.03 -5.15 -10.58
C LEU A 146 -1.81 -5.22 -11.91
N THR A 147 -2.37 -6.39 -12.24
CA THR A 147 -3.18 -6.57 -13.45
C THR A 147 -4.42 -5.66 -13.44
N ILE A 148 -5.10 -5.55 -12.30
CA ILE A 148 -6.26 -4.65 -12.13
C ILE A 148 -5.83 -3.19 -12.30
N ILE A 149 -4.73 -2.77 -11.67
CA ILE A 149 -4.22 -1.39 -11.78
C ILE A 149 -3.88 -1.06 -13.23
N VAL A 150 -3.13 -1.93 -13.91
CA VAL A 150 -2.74 -1.72 -15.31
C VAL A 150 -3.98 -1.68 -16.21
N TYR A 151 -4.92 -2.60 -16.03
CA TYR A 151 -6.18 -2.61 -16.76
C TYR A 151 -6.96 -1.29 -16.59
N ILE A 152 -7.08 -0.80 -15.37
CA ILE A 152 -7.75 0.46 -15.07
C ILE A 152 -7.00 1.62 -15.73
N LEU A 153 -5.67 1.70 -15.60
CA LEU A 153 -4.88 2.77 -16.18
C LEU A 153 -5.00 2.81 -17.70
N VAL A 154 -4.91 1.66 -18.38
CA VAL A 154 -5.05 1.57 -19.84
C VAL A 154 -6.47 1.90 -20.29
N LYS A 155 -7.50 1.31 -19.67
CA LYS A 155 -8.90 1.56 -20.07
C LYS A 155 -9.36 2.97 -19.71
N SER A 156 -8.81 3.54 -18.64
CA SER A 156 -9.15 4.88 -18.18
C SER A 156 -8.84 5.94 -19.21
N GLU A 157 -7.89 5.75 -20.13
CA GLU A 157 -7.60 6.75 -21.18
C GLU A 157 -8.83 7.03 -22.05
N GLY A 158 -9.64 6.00 -22.33
CA GLY A 158 -10.92 6.17 -23.02
C GLY A 158 -12.04 6.77 -22.13
N GLU A 159 -12.03 6.50 -20.83
CA GLU A 159 -13.00 7.09 -19.89
C GLU A 159 -12.69 8.56 -19.58
N PHE A 160 -11.41 8.94 -19.43
CA PHE A 160 -10.95 10.31 -19.30
C PHE A 160 -11.35 11.15 -20.53
N PHE A 161 -11.21 10.59 -21.73
CA PHE A 161 -11.65 11.25 -22.96
C PHE A 161 -13.17 11.45 -22.98
N LYS A 162 -13.95 10.40 -22.67
CA LYS A 162 -15.43 10.51 -22.62
C LYS A 162 -15.90 11.51 -21.58
N ILE A 163 -15.41 11.43 -20.34
CA ILE A 163 -15.80 12.34 -19.26
C ILE A 163 -15.41 13.79 -19.61
N GLY A 164 -14.22 14.00 -20.19
CA GLY A 164 -13.77 15.32 -20.65
C GLY A 164 -14.66 15.90 -21.76
N VAL A 165 -15.12 15.07 -22.70
CA VAL A 165 -16.05 15.49 -23.77
C VAL A 165 -17.45 15.82 -23.22
N TYR A 166 -17.93 15.09 -22.21
CA TYR A 166 -19.23 15.39 -21.59
C TYR A 166 -19.22 16.72 -20.83
N HIS A 167 -18.13 17.05 -20.12
CA HIS A 167 -18.00 18.36 -19.44
C HIS A 167 -17.69 19.52 -20.40
N GLY A 168 -17.05 19.28 -21.55
CA GLY A 168 -16.80 20.31 -22.57
C GLY A 168 -18.04 20.71 -23.38
N LYS A 169 -19.19 20.04 -23.18
CA LYS A 169 -20.47 20.40 -23.81
C LYS A 169 -21.41 21.19 -22.91
N GLU A 170 -21.06 21.40 -21.64
CA GLU A 170 -21.85 22.19 -20.68
C GLU A 170 -21.33 23.64 -20.55
N THR A 171 -20.46 24.09 -21.47
CA THR A 171 -20.03 25.49 -21.61
C THR A 171 -20.61 26.14 -22.85
#